data_AF-T0YWX7-F1
#
_entry.id   AF-T0YWX7-F1
#
_cell.length_a   1.000
_cell.length_b   1.000
_cell.length_c   1.000
_cell.angle_alpha   90.00
_cell.angle_beta   90.00
_cell.angle_gamma   90.00
#
_symmetry.space_group_name_H-M   'P 1'
#
loop_
_entity.id
_entity.type
_entity.pdbx_description
1 polymer ?
#
loop_
_entity_poly.entity_id
_entity_poly.type
_entity_poly.pdbx_seq_one_letter_code
_entity_poly.pdbx_strand_id
1 'polypeptide(L)'
;SPPTPTRWSTCAPSQTRWRGVFRGFHGEAIWAWHEFFLWAHLLLVAGFLVYLGRSKHLHILTVGPNVFFRELEPAGRHLPLLDIEAADHFGISKVEHLSWKQELDLATCTECGRCQVHCPAFNTGKPLSPKLFITDLRDGWYANARGEAPPPSYWSQGEPGREAPADG
;
A
#
# COMPACT_ATOMS: atom_id res chain seq x y z
N SER A 1 -61.36 -17.19 -8.24
CA SER A 1 -60.39 -16.13 -8.59
C SER A 1 -59.03 -16.76 -8.79
N PRO A 2 -58.37 -16.63 -9.95
CA PRO A 2 -57.02 -17.16 -10.14
C PRO A 2 -55.99 -16.33 -9.34
N PRO A 3 -54.91 -16.95 -8.82
CA PRO A 3 -53.89 -16.24 -8.06
C PRO A 3 -53.07 -15.29 -8.95
N THR A 4 -52.82 -14.09 -8.43
CA THR A 4 -52.05 -13.02 -9.07
C THR A 4 -50.60 -13.47 -9.31
N PRO A 5 -50.05 -13.32 -10.54
CA PRO A 5 -48.67 -13.70 -10.80
C PRO A 5 -47.71 -12.79 -10.02
N THR A 6 -46.77 -13.41 -9.31
CA THR A 6 -45.75 -12.73 -8.52
C THR A 6 -44.69 -12.05 -9.40
N ARG A 7 -44.23 -10.88 -8.94
CA ARG A 7 -43.30 -9.96 -9.65
C ARG A 7 -41.94 -10.55 -10.05
N TRP A 8 -41.53 -11.68 -9.47
CA TRP A 8 -40.23 -12.31 -9.73
C TRP A 8 -40.22 -13.25 -10.96
N SER A 9 -41.38 -13.65 -11.47
CA SER A 9 -41.48 -14.57 -12.64
C SER A 9 -40.99 -13.92 -13.95
N THR A 10 -40.97 -12.59 -14.01
CA THR A 10 -40.56 -11.80 -15.19
C THR A 10 -39.05 -11.63 -15.35
N CYS A 11 -38.23 -12.02 -14.37
CA CYS A 11 -36.77 -12.00 -14.49
C CYS A 11 -36.16 -13.27 -15.11
N ALA A 12 -36.99 -14.26 -15.48
CA ALA A 12 -36.53 -15.51 -16.07
C ALA A 12 -36.06 -15.50 -17.54
N PRO A 13 -36.20 -14.45 -18.40
CA PRO A 13 -35.79 -14.59 -19.80
C PRO A 13 -34.29 -14.38 -20.06
N SER A 14 -33.48 -14.02 -19.06
CA SER A 14 -32.03 -13.82 -19.27
C SER A 14 -31.18 -15.09 -19.12
N GLN A 15 -31.69 -16.15 -18.48
CA GLN A 15 -30.90 -17.36 -18.23
C GLN A 15 -30.75 -18.26 -19.47
N THR A 16 -31.62 -18.14 -20.46
CA THR A 16 -31.63 -19.05 -21.62
C THR A 16 -30.70 -18.62 -22.77
N ARG A 17 -30.15 -17.40 -22.73
CA ARG A 17 -29.27 -16.87 -23.80
C ARG A 17 -27.87 -17.50 -23.81
N TRP A 18 -27.40 -18.01 -22.67
CA TRP A 18 -26.07 -18.64 -22.56
C TRP A 18 -26.04 -20.14 -22.87
N ARG A 19 -27.21 -20.79 -23.00
CA ARG A 19 -27.28 -22.24 -23.30
C ARG A 19 -26.68 -22.62 -24.65
N GLY A 20 -26.48 -21.66 -25.57
CA GLY A 20 -25.84 -21.87 -26.87
C GLY A 20 -24.31 -21.77 -26.86
N VAL A 21 -23.72 -21.09 -25.88
CA VAL A 21 -22.27 -20.82 -25.85
C VAL A 21 -21.47 -22.08 -25.52
N PHE A 22 -22.04 -22.99 -24.73
CA PHE A 22 -21.35 -24.19 -24.26
C PHE A 22 -21.70 -25.47 -25.02
N ARG A 23 -22.54 -25.41 -26.06
CA ARG A 23 -22.94 -26.60 -26.84
C ARG A 23 -21.86 -27.11 -27.81
N GLY A 24 -20.75 -26.39 -27.98
CA GLY A 24 -19.67 -26.72 -28.92
C GLY A 24 -18.39 -27.31 -28.30
N PHE A 25 -18.29 -27.42 -26.98
CA PHE A 25 -17.10 -27.96 -26.31
C PHE A 25 -17.22 -29.49 -26.14
N HIS A 26 -16.82 -30.26 -27.15
CA HIS A 26 -16.71 -31.72 -27.06
C HIS A 26 -15.32 -32.18 -27.52
N GLY A 27 -14.70 -33.13 -26.79
CA GLY A 27 -13.43 -33.78 -27.15
C GLY A 27 -12.16 -33.12 -26.61
N GLU A 28 -11.04 -33.32 -27.34
CA GLU A 28 -9.67 -32.84 -27.04
C GLU A 28 -9.59 -31.34 -26.67
N ALA A 29 -10.54 -30.55 -27.18
CA ALA A 29 -10.63 -29.12 -26.92
C ALA A 29 -10.78 -28.80 -25.42
N ILE A 30 -11.53 -29.61 -24.65
CA ILE A 30 -11.74 -29.34 -23.21
C ILE A 30 -10.40 -29.40 -22.46
N TRP A 31 -9.55 -30.36 -22.78
CA TRP A 31 -8.24 -30.51 -22.16
C TRP A 31 -7.31 -29.34 -22.51
N ALA A 32 -7.28 -28.92 -23.78
CA ALA A 32 -6.51 -27.76 -24.22
C ALA A 32 -6.99 -26.46 -23.56
N TRP A 33 -8.31 -26.25 -23.45
CA TRP A 33 -8.88 -25.10 -22.76
C TRP A 33 -8.58 -25.11 -21.26
N HIS A 34 -8.73 -26.26 -20.60
CA HIS A 34 -8.41 -26.40 -19.18
C HIS A 34 -6.94 -26.08 -18.92
N GLU A 35 -6.02 -26.64 -19.71
CA GLU A 35 -4.59 -26.38 -19.59
C GLU A 35 -4.27 -24.90 -19.84
N PHE A 36 -4.83 -24.29 -20.90
CA PHE A 36 -4.67 -22.87 -21.17
C PHE A 36 -5.14 -22.00 -19.99
N PHE A 37 -6.34 -22.23 -19.45
CA PHE A 37 -6.87 -21.44 -18.34
C PHE A 37 -6.08 -21.67 -17.06
N LEU A 38 -5.62 -22.89 -16.80
CA LEU A 38 -4.79 -23.21 -15.64
C LEU A 38 -3.45 -22.48 -15.72
N TRP A 39 -2.74 -22.57 -16.84
CA TRP A 39 -1.47 -21.84 -17.03
C TRP A 39 -1.68 -20.33 -17.03
N ALA A 40 -2.72 -19.83 -17.70
CA ALA A 40 -3.06 -18.40 -17.69
C ALA A 40 -3.37 -17.90 -16.27
N HIS A 41 -4.12 -18.67 -15.47
CA HIS A 41 -4.41 -18.33 -14.08
C HIS A 41 -3.15 -18.34 -13.22
N LEU A 42 -2.30 -19.38 -13.36
CA LEU A 42 -1.03 -19.46 -12.64
C LEU A 42 -0.11 -18.29 -12.97
N LEU A 43 0.02 -17.93 -14.26
CA LEU A 43 0.82 -16.77 -14.68
C LEU A 43 0.23 -15.45 -14.18
N LEU A 44 -1.09 -15.31 -14.21
CA LEU A 44 -1.77 -14.11 -13.69
C LEU A 44 -1.56 -13.98 -12.18
N VAL A 45 -1.71 -15.06 -11.42
CA VAL A 45 -1.47 -15.08 -9.97
C VAL A 45 0.00 -14.80 -9.65
N ALA A 46 0.93 -15.44 -10.35
CA ALA A 46 2.37 -15.20 -10.17
C ALA A 46 2.73 -13.74 -10.50
N GLY A 47 2.24 -13.20 -11.61
CA GLY A 47 2.43 -11.79 -11.98
C GLY A 47 1.82 -10.84 -10.94
N PHE A 48 0.63 -11.16 -10.43
CA PHE A 48 -0.03 -10.37 -9.39
C PHE A 48 0.75 -10.38 -8.07
N LEU A 49 1.33 -11.51 -7.67
CA LEU A 49 2.17 -11.61 -6.46
C LEU A 49 3.44 -10.74 -6.57
N VAL A 50 4.11 -10.75 -7.73
CA VAL A 50 5.25 -9.85 -7.98
C VAL A 50 4.81 -8.39 -7.97
N TYR A 51 3.64 -8.09 -8.55
CA TYR A 51 3.05 -6.76 -8.56
C TYR A 51 2.74 -6.26 -7.14
N LEU A 52 2.19 -7.11 -6.27
CA LEU A 52 1.87 -6.77 -4.88
C LEU A 52 3.12 -6.35 -4.09
N GLY A 53 4.23 -7.09 -4.24
CA GLY A 53 5.47 -6.81 -3.52
C GLY A 53 6.18 -5.51 -3.92
N ARG A 54 5.94 -5.01 -5.14
CA ARG A 54 6.57 -3.76 -5.64
C ARG A 54 5.64 -2.55 -5.65
N SER A 55 4.37 -2.73 -5.31
CA SER A 55 3.35 -1.68 -5.43
C SER A 55 2.91 -1.14 -4.08
N LYS A 56 2.16 -0.03 -4.13
CA LYS A 56 1.41 0.54 -3.01
C LYS A 56 0.41 -0.41 -2.32
N HIS A 57 0.14 -1.56 -2.92
CA HIS A 57 -0.79 -2.58 -2.39
C HIS A 57 -0.19 -3.39 -1.23
N LEU A 58 1.13 -3.35 -1.02
CA LEU A 58 1.78 -4.02 0.11
C LEU A 58 1.19 -3.61 1.47
N HIS A 59 0.69 -2.37 1.58
CA HIS A 59 -0.04 -1.87 2.75
C HIS A 59 -1.14 -2.82 3.23
N ILE A 60 -1.90 -3.45 2.32
CA ILE A 60 -3.02 -4.33 2.70
C ILE A 60 -2.52 -5.52 3.52
N LEU A 61 -1.34 -6.04 3.18
CA LEU A 61 -0.73 -7.16 3.90
C LEU A 61 -0.11 -6.69 5.23
N THR A 62 0.50 -5.52 5.25
CA THR A 62 1.26 -5.02 6.42
C THR A 62 0.39 -4.38 7.49
N VAL A 63 -0.85 -3.95 7.17
CA VAL A 63 -1.81 -3.39 8.15
C VAL A 63 -2.12 -4.33 9.29
N GLY A 64 -2.41 -5.60 8.99
CA GLY A 64 -2.80 -6.58 10.01
C GLY A 64 -1.73 -6.70 11.09
N PRO A 65 -0.47 -7.00 10.72
CA PRO A 65 0.66 -7.00 11.65
C PRO A 65 0.86 -5.65 12.35
N ASN A 66 0.78 -4.52 11.63
CA ASN A 66 1.00 -3.22 12.25
C ASN A 66 0.00 -2.94 13.38
N VAL A 67 -1.29 -3.16 13.12
CA VAL A 67 -2.34 -2.97 14.13
C VAL A 67 -2.18 -3.93 15.30
N PHE A 68 -1.72 -5.16 15.05
CA PHE A 68 -1.45 -6.14 16.10
C PHE A 68 -0.30 -5.71 17.01
N PHE A 69 0.77 -5.16 16.43
CA PHE A 69 1.97 -4.70 17.15
C PHE A 69 1.94 -3.20 17.49
N ARG A 70 0.76 -2.58 17.58
CA ARG A 70 0.64 -1.17 17.96
C ARG A 70 0.91 -0.98 19.45
N GLU A 71 1.70 0.04 19.77
CA GLU A 71 1.89 0.47 21.15
C GLU A 71 0.60 1.14 21.66
N LEU A 72 0.11 0.71 22.82
CA LEU A 72 -1.11 1.27 23.44
C LEU A 72 -0.80 2.38 24.44
N GLU A 73 0.45 2.48 24.85
CA GLU A 73 0.94 3.52 25.74
C GLU A 73 1.14 4.85 25.02
N PRO A 74 1.11 5.98 25.75
CA PRO A 74 1.30 7.30 25.15
C PRO A 74 2.68 7.41 24.48
N ALA A 75 2.69 8.02 23.30
CA ALA A 75 3.90 8.22 22.50
C ALA A 75 5.02 8.85 23.34
N GLY A 76 6.20 8.23 23.32
CA GLY A 76 7.40 8.72 23.99
C GLY A 76 7.71 8.08 25.35
N ARG A 77 6.84 7.22 25.90
CA ARG A 77 7.10 6.54 27.19
C ARG A 77 8.28 5.54 27.14
N HIS A 78 8.54 4.94 25.98
CA HIS A 78 9.59 3.90 25.82
C HIS A 78 10.85 4.42 25.14
N LEU A 79 11.00 5.74 24.98
CA LEU A 79 12.23 6.28 24.41
C LEU A 79 13.37 6.08 25.42
N PRO A 80 14.42 5.31 25.08
CA PRO A 80 15.57 5.17 25.97
C PRO A 80 16.20 6.54 26.18
N LEU A 81 16.66 6.81 27.41
CA LEU A 81 17.37 8.04 27.71
C LEU A 81 18.66 8.07 26.88
N LEU A 82 18.73 8.98 25.92
CA LEU A 82 19.88 9.12 25.04
C LEU A 82 21.01 9.79 25.82
N ASP A 83 22.11 9.07 26.03
CA ASP A 83 23.36 9.65 26.52
C ASP A 83 24.12 10.29 25.35
N ILE A 84 24.07 11.61 25.29
CA ILE A 84 24.67 12.43 24.24
C ILE A 84 26.22 12.40 24.25
N GLU A 85 26.86 11.97 25.35
CA GLU A 85 28.31 11.89 25.43
C GLU A 85 28.85 10.50 25.05
N ALA A 86 28.03 9.46 25.20
CA ALA A 86 28.39 8.08 24.90
C ALA A 86 27.82 7.53 23.58
N ALA A 87 26.87 8.23 22.94
CA ALA A 87 26.21 7.73 21.74
C ALA A 87 27.07 7.88 20.47
N ASP A 88 27.29 6.76 19.77
CA ASP A 88 27.95 6.73 18.46
C ASP A 88 27.15 7.43 17.34
N HIS A 89 25.83 7.57 17.52
CA HIS A 89 24.94 8.21 16.56
C HIS A 89 23.75 8.88 17.25
N PHE A 90 23.38 10.06 16.73
CA PHE A 90 22.23 10.81 17.21
C PHE A 90 21.00 10.46 16.38
N GLY A 91 20.06 9.73 16.98
CA GLY A 91 18.79 9.36 16.34
C GLY A 91 18.96 8.50 15.09
N ILE A 92 18.09 8.68 14.10
CA ILE A 92 18.08 7.89 12.86
C ILE A 92 18.74 8.69 11.75
N SER A 93 20.03 8.44 11.50
CA SER A 93 20.80 9.12 10.45
C SER A 93 20.91 8.33 9.15
N LYS A 94 20.71 7.01 9.22
CA LYS A 94 20.75 6.07 8.10
C LYS A 94 19.58 5.11 8.19
N VAL A 95 19.28 4.46 7.07
CA VAL A 95 18.18 3.50 6.96
C VAL A 95 18.37 2.34 7.93
N GLU A 96 19.62 1.94 8.20
CA GLU A 96 19.95 0.82 9.08
C GLU A 96 19.75 1.12 10.57
N HIS A 97 19.52 2.39 10.94
CA HIS A 97 19.20 2.79 12.31
C HIS A 97 17.68 2.71 12.61
N LEU A 98 16.86 2.35 11.61
CA LEU A 98 15.43 2.12 11.83
C LEU A 98 15.24 0.85 12.66
N SER A 99 14.34 0.93 13.64
CA SER A 99 13.85 -0.28 14.30
C SER A 99 12.94 -1.07 13.36
N TRP A 100 12.88 -2.39 13.57
CA TRP A 100 11.99 -3.28 12.81
C TRP A 100 10.53 -2.77 12.76
N LYS A 101 10.06 -2.13 13.86
CA LYS A 101 8.71 -1.58 13.94
C LYS A 101 8.55 -0.34 13.07
N GLN A 102 9.56 0.53 13.04
CA GLN A 102 9.57 1.71 12.18
C GLN A 102 9.60 1.33 10.70
N GLU A 103 10.36 0.30 10.32
CA GLU A 103 10.33 -0.24 8.95
C GLU A 103 8.93 -0.75 8.56
N LEU A 104 8.28 -1.49 9.47
CA LEU A 104 6.91 -1.94 9.28
C LEU A 104 5.94 -0.76 9.14
N ASP A 105 6.10 0.29 9.96
CA ASP A 105 5.28 1.50 9.88
C ASP A 105 5.44 2.22 8.53
N LEU A 106 6.67 2.35 8.01
CA LEU A 106 6.93 2.91 6.68
C LEU A 106 6.26 2.09 5.56
N ALA A 107 6.35 0.76 5.64
CA ALA A 107 5.72 -0.15 4.67
C ALA A 107 4.18 -0.09 4.70
N THR A 108 3.59 0.44 5.77
CA THR A 108 2.14 0.59 5.94
C THR A 108 1.62 1.99 5.55
N CYS A 109 2.46 2.87 5.02
CA CYS A 109 1.97 4.17 4.57
C CYS A 109 1.10 4.04 3.31
N THR A 110 -0.13 4.57 3.36
CA THR A 110 -1.08 4.62 2.21
C THR A 110 -1.03 5.91 1.41
N GLU A 111 -0.19 6.86 1.81
CA GLU A 111 -0.17 8.23 1.25
C GLU A 111 -1.53 8.95 1.35
N CYS A 112 -2.39 8.52 2.29
CA CYS A 112 -3.74 9.07 2.45
C CYS A 112 -3.80 10.54 2.87
N GLY A 113 -2.68 11.14 3.30
CA GLY A 113 -2.59 12.55 3.68
C GLY A 113 -3.24 12.92 5.02
N ARG A 114 -3.76 11.95 5.78
CA ARG A 114 -4.33 12.21 7.12
C ARG A 114 -3.31 12.83 8.08
N CYS A 115 -2.05 12.39 8.01
CA CYS A 115 -0.97 12.97 8.80
C CYS A 115 -0.72 14.45 8.47
N GLN A 116 -0.92 14.87 7.22
CA GLN A 116 -0.69 16.25 6.76
C GLN A 116 -1.81 17.18 7.21
N VAL A 117 -3.08 16.80 7.00
CA VAL A 117 -4.24 17.64 7.34
C VAL A 117 -4.43 17.85 8.85
N HIS A 118 -3.95 16.91 9.67
CA HIS A 118 -4.02 17.00 11.13
C HIS A 118 -2.75 17.59 11.77
N CYS A 119 -1.70 17.84 10.98
CA CYS A 119 -0.46 18.35 11.53
C CYS A 119 -0.57 19.85 11.82
N PRO A 120 -0.36 20.29 13.07
CA PRO A 120 -0.39 21.71 13.41
C PRO A 120 0.74 22.48 12.72
N ALA A 121 1.94 21.88 12.56
CA ALA A 121 3.05 22.53 11.88
C ALA A 121 2.70 22.85 10.42
N PHE A 122 2.17 21.87 9.69
CA PHE A 122 1.75 22.06 8.30
C PHE A 122 0.59 23.06 8.18
N ASN A 123 -0.41 22.96 9.06
CA ASN A 123 -1.58 23.86 9.02
C ASN A 123 -1.24 25.33 9.36
N THR A 124 -0.19 25.58 10.15
CA THR A 124 0.34 26.94 10.38
C THR A 124 1.20 27.48 9.25
N GLY A 125 1.30 26.74 8.14
CA GLY A 125 1.99 27.15 6.93
C GLY A 125 3.51 27.02 6.96
N LYS A 126 4.06 26.31 7.96
CA LYS A 126 5.49 25.98 8.04
C LYS A 126 5.89 25.07 6.86
N PRO A 127 7.17 25.08 6.47
CA PRO A 127 7.66 24.30 5.32
C PRO A 127 7.61 22.77 5.52
N LEU A 128 7.41 22.31 6.75
CA LEU A 128 7.45 20.89 7.08
C LEU A 128 6.13 20.20 6.71
N SER A 129 6.19 19.31 5.73
CA SER A 129 5.11 18.35 5.47
C SER A 129 5.42 16.98 6.06
N PRO A 130 4.61 16.50 7.01
CA PRO A 130 4.82 15.18 7.59
C PRO A 130 4.50 14.05 6.60
N LYS A 131 3.70 14.30 5.55
CA LYS A 131 3.42 13.28 4.54
C LYS A 131 4.66 13.00 3.72
N LEU A 132 5.27 14.05 3.16
CA LEU A 132 6.47 13.91 2.34
C LEU A 132 7.63 13.35 3.13
N PHE A 133 7.78 13.76 4.39
CA PHE A 133 8.79 13.17 5.27
C PHE A 133 8.71 11.63 5.33
N ILE A 134 7.51 11.09 5.58
CA ILE A 134 7.30 9.66 5.74
C ILE A 134 7.43 8.92 4.40
N THR A 135 6.97 9.51 3.30
CA THR A 135 7.13 8.90 1.98
C THR A 135 8.59 8.89 1.55
N ASP A 136 9.35 9.95 1.82
CA ASP A 136 10.79 10.03 1.53
C ASP A 136 11.57 8.95 2.29
N LEU A 137 11.29 8.80 3.59
CA LEU A 137 11.91 7.74 4.40
C LEU A 137 11.58 6.35 3.87
N ARG A 138 10.32 6.10 3.52
CA ARG A 138 9.88 4.82 2.98
C ARG A 138 10.55 4.53 1.64
N ASP A 139 10.60 5.52 0.74
CA ASP A 139 11.13 5.34 -0.60
C ASP A 139 12.66 5.19 -0.56
N GLY A 140 13.32 5.89 0.36
CA GLY A 140 14.74 5.70 0.69
C GLY A 140 15.03 4.31 1.28
N TRP A 141 14.20 3.82 2.21
CA TRP A 141 14.30 2.46 2.74
C TRP A 141 14.13 1.41 1.64
N TYR A 142 13.14 1.59 0.77
CA TYR A 142 12.93 0.70 -0.37
C TYR A 142 14.07 0.73 -1.39
N ALA A 143 14.66 1.89 -1.65
CA ALA A 143 15.81 2.02 -2.53
C ALA A 143 17.03 1.30 -1.94
N ASN A 144 17.31 1.50 -0.65
CA ASN A 144 18.36 0.79 0.09
C ASN A 144 18.17 -0.73 0.04
N ALA A 145 16.95 -1.22 0.34
CA ALA A 145 16.61 -2.64 0.27
C ALA A 145 16.76 -3.25 -1.15
N ARG A 146 16.73 -2.40 -2.19
CA ARG A 146 16.91 -2.79 -3.59
C ARG A 146 18.32 -2.55 -4.13
N GLY A 147 19.22 -1.93 -3.35
CA GLY A 147 20.54 -1.51 -3.80
C GLY A 147 20.50 -0.42 -4.89
N GLU A 148 19.41 0.35 -4.94
CA GLU A 148 19.19 1.44 -5.89
C GLU A 148 19.51 2.79 -5.23
N ALA A 149 19.83 3.80 -6.04
CA ALA A 149 19.95 5.15 -5.54
C ALA A 149 18.59 5.63 -4.99
N PRO A 150 18.55 6.33 -3.84
CA PRO A 150 17.29 6.87 -3.34
C PRO A 150 16.68 7.84 -4.36
N PRO A 151 15.35 7.84 -4.52
CA PRO A 151 14.70 8.83 -5.37
C PRO A 151 15.00 10.24 -4.85
N PRO A 152 14.89 11.28 -5.71
CA PRO A 152 15.05 12.65 -5.27
C PRO A 152 14.17 12.94 -4.06
N SER A 153 14.76 13.45 -2.98
CA SER A 153 14.01 13.83 -1.78
C SER A 153 13.00 14.91 -2.13
N TYR A 154 11.76 14.79 -1.67
CA TYR A 154 10.76 15.81 -1.93
C TYR A 154 11.08 17.14 -1.23
N TRP A 155 11.93 17.13 -0.21
CA TRP A 155 12.50 18.33 0.42
C TRP A 155 13.23 19.26 -0.55
N SER A 156 13.85 18.73 -1.61
CA SER A 156 14.54 19.54 -2.63
C SER A 156 13.63 19.97 -3.78
N GLN A 157 12.47 19.33 -3.93
CA GLN A 157 11.54 19.60 -5.04
C GLN A 157 10.33 20.46 -4.64
N GLY A 158 10.06 20.59 -3.35
CA GLY A 158 8.89 21.29 -2.84
C GLY A 158 7.60 20.47 -2.96
N GLU A 159 6.59 20.83 -2.15
CA GLU A 159 5.25 20.25 -2.25
C GLU A 159 4.57 20.67 -3.55
N PRO A 160 3.98 19.75 -4.34
CA PRO A 160 3.18 20.13 -5.49
C PRO A 160 2.05 21.09 -5.09
N GLY A 161 2.09 22.33 -5.58
CA GLY A 161 1.08 23.36 -5.29
C GLY A 161 1.39 24.25 -4.08
N ARG A 162 2.59 24.18 -3.51
CA ARG A 162 3.09 25.14 -2.52
C ARG A 162 4.48 25.60 -2.96
N GLU A 163 4.72 26.91 -2.99
CA GLU A 163 6.06 27.43 -3.26
C GLU A 163 7.04 26.85 -2.24
N ALA A 164 8.20 26.38 -2.72
CA ALA A 164 9.29 25.98 -1.85
C ALA A 164 9.58 27.16 -0.90
N PRO A 165 9.79 26.91 0.41
CA PRO A 165 10.13 28.01 1.31
C PRO A 165 11.31 28.77 0.73
N ALA A 166 11.14 30.09 0.57
CA ALA A 166 12.27 30.99 0.37
C ALA A 166 13.21 30.72 1.55
N ASP A 167 14.39 30.29 1.19
CA ASP A 167 15.56 30.07 2.00
C ASP A 167 15.68 31.08 3.16
N GLY A 168 16.01 30.53 4.33
CA GLY A 168 16.60 31.23 5.46
C GLY A 168 17.76 30.41 5.97
#